data_AF-G2GF50-F1
#
_entry.id   AF-G2GF50-F1
#
_cell.length_a   1.000
_cell.length_b   1.000
_cell.length_c   1.000
_cell.angle_alpha   90.00
_cell.angle_beta   90.00
_cell.angle_gamma   90.00
#
_symmetry.space_group_name_H-M   'P 1'
#
loop_
_entity.id
_entity.type
_entity.pdbx_description
1 polymer ?
#
loop_
_entity_poly.entity_id
_entity_poly.type
_entity_poly.pdbx_seq_one_letter_code
_entity_poly.pdbx_strand_id
1 'polypeptide(L)'
;MTDLTELTAVQLLDGSRTGAFSPVDAVRAALERAERIRPGVNALVRLTADAALARPGPPRGSAGPICREAGRAVDGPARRATPR
;
A
#
# COMPACT_ATOMS: atom_id res chain seq x y z
N MET A 1 -17.23 -0.36 3.21
CA MET A 1 -16.05 0.28 2.56
C MET A 1 -14.88 -0.67 2.74
N THR A 2 -14.26 -1.11 1.65
CA THR A 2 -13.08 -1.99 1.70
C THR A 2 -11.97 -1.30 2.48
N ASP A 3 -11.40 -1.96 3.49
CA ASP A 3 -10.22 -1.44 4.18
C ASP A 3 -9.04 -1.46 3.20
N LEU A 4 -8.52 -0.28 2.85
CA LEU A 4 -7.41 -0.15 1.90
C LEU A 4 -6.16 -0.89 2.38
N THR A 5 -6.04 -1.14 3.68
CA THR A 5 -4.91 -1.88 4.27
C THR A 5 -4.98 -3.40 4.08
N GLU A 6 -6.13 -3.92 3.64
CA GLU A 6 -6.32 -5.34 3.30
C GLU A 6 -6.13 -5.61 1.80
N LEU A 7 -5.97 -4.55 0.99
CA LEU A 7 -5.71 -4.68 -0.44
C LEU A 7 -4.26 -5.08 -0.69
N THR A 8 -4.07 -5.94 -1.69
CA THR A 8 -2.73 -6.24 -2.20
C THR A 8 -2.11 -5.03 -2.87
N ALA A 9 -0.78 -5.01 -2.99
CA ALA A 9 -0.07 -3.94 -3.68
C ALA A 9 -0.56 -3.71 -5.12
N VAL A 10 -0.93 -4.78 -5.83
CA VAL A 10 -1.48 -4.69 -7.20
C VAL A 10 -2.87 -4.07 -7.19
N GLN A 11 -3.75 -4.46 -6.27
CA GLN A 11 -5.07 -3.86 -6.13
C GLN A 11 -5.01 -2.37 -5.74
N LEU A 12 -4.02 -1.99 -4.92
CA LEU A 12 -3.74 -0.58 -4.61
C LEU A 12 -3.32 0.22 -5.84
N LEU A 13 -2.50 -0.38 -6.72
CA LEU A 13 -2.10 0.24 -7.98
C LEU A 13 -3.26 0.35 -8.96
N ASP A 14 -4.07 -0.69 -9.11
CA ASP A 14 -5.21 -0.67 -10.02
C ASP A 14 -6.28 0.31 -9.56
N GLY A 15 -6.58 0.36 -8.26
CA GLY A 15 -7.53 1.31 -7.70
C GLY A 15 -7.05 2.77 -7.78
N SER A 16 -5.75 3.02 -7.62
CA SER A 16 -5.19 4.36 -7.80
C SER A 16 -5.09 4.81 -9.26
N ARG A 17 -4.89 3.87 -10.20
CA ARG A 17 -4.91 4.13 -11.65
C ARG A 17 -6.31 4.41 -12.18
N THR A 18 -7.29 3.63 -11.71
CA THR A 18 -8.71 3.79 -12.08
C THR A 18 -9.36 4.99 -11.41
N GLY A 19 -8.72 5.57 -10.40
CA GLY A 19 -9.22 6.74 -9.67
C GLY A 19 -10.23 6.41 -8.58
N ALA A 20 -10.36 5.12 -8.20
CA ALA A 20 -11.22 4.68 -7.11
C ALA A 20 -10.78 5.25 -5.74
N PHE A 21 -9.49 5.53 -5.57
CA PHE A 21 -8.91 6.26 -4.44
C PHE A 21 -7.59 6.90 -4.87
N SER A 22 -7.13 7.89 -4.12
CA SER A 22 -5.81 8.48 -4.34
C SER A 22 -4.70 7.68 -3.65
N PRO A 23 -3.45 7.75 -4.12
CA PRO A 23 -2.30 7.21 -3.39
C PRO A 23 -2.19 7.76 -1.95
N VAL A 24 -2.63 9.00 -1.74
CA VAL A 24 -2.64 9.65 -0.43
C VAL A 24 -3.68 9.01 0.50
N ASP A 25 -4.82 8.58 -0.03
CA ASP A 25 -5.85 7.87 0.76
C ASP A 25 -5.34 6.52 1.26
N ALA A 26 -4.58 5.79 0.42
CA ALA A 26 -3.94 4.54 0.81
C ALA A 26 -2.90 4.75 1.93
N VAL A 27 -2.06 5.80 1.82
CA VAL A 27 -1.09 6.16 2.87
C VAL A 27 -1.81 6.55 4.17
N ARG A 28 -2.90 7.32 4.08
CA ARG A 28 -3.69 7.72 5.26
C ARG A 28 -4.27 6.50 5.98
N ALA A 29 -4.89 5.57 5.25
CA ALA A 29 -5.44 4.35 5.82
C ALA A 29 -4.36 3.49 6.51
N ALA A 30 -3.17 3.40 5.90
CA ALA A 30 -2.04 2.68 6.49
C ALA A 30 -1.53 3.33 7.79
N LEU A 31 -1.44 4.67 7.84
CA LEU A 31 -1.03 5.42 9.03
C LEU A 31 -2.04 5.26 10.17
N GLU A 32 -3.33 5.37 9.88
CA GLU A 32 -4.39 5.21 10.87
C GLU A 32 -4.36 3.80 11.49
N ARG A 33 -4.18 2.77 10.67
CA ARG A 33 -4.04 1.39 11.16
C ARG A 33 -2.77 1.20 11.97
N ALA A 34 -1.65 1.76 11.51
CA ALA A 34 -0.38 1.71 12.21
C ALA A 34 -0.48 2.34 13.60
N GLU A 35 -1.15 3.48 13.74
CA GLU A 35 -1.37 4.16 15.02
C GLU A 35 -2.20 3.32 15.99
N ARG A 36 -3.25 2.65 15.50
CA ARG A 36 -4.07 1.74 16.32
C ARG A 36 -3.32 0.49 16.78
N ILE A 37 -2.55 -0.13 15.89
CA ILE A 37 -1.94 -1.44 16.14
C ILE A 37 -0.60 -1.32 16.89
N ARG A 38 0.17 -0.25 16.64
CA ARG A 38 1.50 -0.04 17.23
C ARG A 38 1.58 -0.30 18.75
N PRO A 39 0.70 0.23 19.63
CA PRO A 39 0.83 0.02 21.07
C PRO A 39 0.67 -1.45 21.48
N GLY A 40 0.00 -2.27 20.67
CA GLY A 40 -0.23 -3.69 20.97
C GLY A 40 0.89 -4.62 20.50
N VAL A 41 1.59 -4.28 19.41
CA VAL A 41 2.60 -5.19 18.79
C VAL A 41 4.01 -4.63 18.75
N ASN A 42 4.19 -3.32 18.98
CA ASN A 42 5.47 -2.62 18.91
C ASN A 42 6.30 -2.87 17.62
N ALA A 43 5.62 -3.17 16.51
CA ALA A 43 6.27 -3.45 15.23
C ALA A 43 6.81 -2.19 14.53
N LEU A 44 6.36 -1.01 14.95
CA LEU A 44 6.78 0.28 14.41
C LEU A 44 7.37 1.13 15.53
N VAL A 45 8.70 1.24 15.56
CA VAL A 45 9.42 2.03 16.57
C VAL A 45 9.28 3.55 16.35
N ARG A 46 8.94 3.97 15.12
CA ARG A 46 8.76 5.37 14.75
C ARG A 46 7.78 5.50 13.59
N LEU A 47 6.89 6.49 13.68
CA LEU A 47 5.98 6.87 12.58
C LEU A 47 6.34 8.27 12.10
N THR A 48 6.44 8.43 10.78
CA THR A 48 6.72 9.70 10.10
C THR A 48 5.54 10.09 9.22
N ALA A 49 4.38 10.31 9.83
CA ALA A 49 3.13 10.58 9.12
C ALA A 49 3.22 11.81 8.21
N ASP A 50 3.74 12.92 8.75
CA ASP A 50 3.88 14.19 8.01
C ASP A 50 4.78 14.03 6.77
N ALA A 51 5.96 13.43 6.95
CA ALA A 51 6.87 13.16 5.84
C ALA A 51 6.29 12.18 4.79
N ALA A 52 5.46 11.23 5.23
CA ALA A 52 4.80 10.29 4.33
C ALA A 52 3.70 10.97 3.49
N LEU A 53 2.98 11.93 4.07
CA LEU A 53 1.93 12.70 3.40
C LEU A 53 2.50 13.85 2.54
N ALA A 54 3.64 14.42 2.93
CA ALA A 54 4.32 15.48 2.18
C ALA A 54 5.04 14.96 0.93
N ARG A 55 5.29 13.65 0.84
CA ARG A 55 5.89 13.05 -0.35
C ARG A 55 4.92 13.21 -1.53
N PRO A 56 5.35 13.81 -2.65
CA PRO A 56 4.52 13.84 -3.84
C PRO A 56 4.24 12.40 -4.28
N GLY A 57 2.95 12.07 -4.42
CA GLY A 57 2.53 10.79 -4.97
C GLY A 57 3.07 10.62 -6.40
N PRO A 58 3.15 9.38 -6.91
CA PRO A 58 3.53 9.16 -8.29
C PRO A 58 2.56 9.91 -9.23
N PRO A 59 3.06 10.51 -10.33
CA PRO A 59 2.20 11.11 -11.34
C PRO A 59 1.14 10.12 -11.81
N ARG A 60 -0.10 10.59 -12.03
CA ARG A 60 -1.17 9.77 -12.61
C ARG A 60 -0.71 9.25 -13.97
N GLY A 61 -0.61 7.93 -14.12
CA GLY A 61 -0.19 7.28 -15.36
C GLY A 61 1.31 6.92 -15.45
N SER A 62 2.17 7.41 -14.55
CA SER A 62 3.55 6.92 -14.48
C SER A 62 3.64 5.79 -13.44
N ALA A 63 3.67 4.55 -13.91
CA ALA A 63 4.26 3.48 -13.10
C ALA A 63 5.73 3.88 -12.87
N GLY A 64 6.08 4.24 -11.63
CA GLY A 64 7.48 4.50 -11.26
C GLY A 64 8.36 3.29 -11.62
N PRO A 65 9.69 3.44 -11.70
CA PRO A 65 10.59 2.35 -12.11
C PRO A 65 10.36 1.07 -11.30
N ILE A 66 10.02 1.22 -10.01
CA ILE A 66 9.68 0.14 -9.07
C ILE A 66 8.45 -0.67 -9.52
N CYS A 67 7.42 -0.01 -10.09
CA CYS A 67 6.20 -0.69 -10.57
C CYS A 67 6.40 -1.40 -11.91
N ARG A 68 7.31 -0.93 -12.77
CA ARG A 68 7.63 -1.58 -14.04
C ARG A 68 8.35 -2.90 -13.83
N GLU A 69 9.24 -2.96 -12.83
CA GLU A 69 9.99 -4.17 -12.47
C GLU A 69 9.14 -5.14 -11.64
N ALA A 70 8.35 -4.64 -10.68
CA ALA A 70 7.48 -5.48 -9.85
C ALA A 70 6.43 -6.23 -10.68
N GLY A 71 5.85 -5.61 -11.72
CA GLY A 71 4.86 -6.26 -12.59
C GLY A 71 5.36 -7.54 -13.27
N ARG A 72 6.67 -7.67 -13.54
CA ARG A 72 7.27 -8.92 -14.06
C ARG A 72 7.48 -9.99 -12.99
N ALA A 73 7.54 -9.61 -11.72
CA ALA A 73 7.82 -10.52 -10.61
C ALA A 73 6.55 -11.13 -9.99
N VAL A 74 5.37 -10.49 -10.15
CA VAL A 74 4.10 -10.98 -9.58
C VAL A 74 3.42 -12.10 -10.39
N ASP A 75 3.82 -12.35 -11.64
CA ASP A 75 3.39 -13.53 -12.41
C ASP A 75 4.06 -14.85 -11.95
N GLY A 76 4.76 -14.84 -10.81
CA GLY A 76 5.20 -16.06 -10.14
C GLY A 76 4.00 -16.84 -9.57
N PRO A 77 4.00 -18.18 -9.61
CA PRO A 77 2.84 -18.97 -9.21
C PRO A 77 2.50 -18.66 -7.76
N ALA A 78 1.28 -18.16 -7.55
CA ALA A 78 0.70 -17.90 -6.25
C ALA A 78 0.95 -19.12 -5.34
N ARG A 79 1.83 -18.96 -4.34
CA ARG A 79 2.02 -19.96 -3.30
C ARG A 79 0.70 -20.02 -2.53
N ARG A 80 -0.12 -21.05 -2.80
CA ARG A 80 -1.28 -21.38 -1.98
C ARG A 80 -0.79 -21.59 -0.56
N ALA A 81 -1.16 -20.69 0.34
CA ALA A 81 -1.03 -20.92 1.77
C ALA A 81 -2.00 -22.05 2.15
N THR A 82 -1.48 -23.22 2.48
CA THR A 82 -2.23 -24.31 3.10
C THR A 82 -2.55 -23.90 4.54
N PRO A 83 -3.82 -23.90 4.97
CA PRO A 83 -4.15 -23.72 6.38
C PRO A 83 -3.77 -24.99 7.15
N ARG A 84 -3.18 -24.81 8.33
CA ARG A 84 -2.90 -25.87 9.30
C ARG A 84 -4.00 -25.93 10.35
#